data_AF-A0A965P077-F1
#
_entry.id   AF-A0A965P077-F1
#
_cell.length_a   1.000
_cell.length_b   1.000
_cell.length_c   1.000
_cell.angle_alpha   90.00
_cell.angle_beta   90.00
_cell.angle_gamma   90.00
#
_symmetry.space_group_name_H-M   'P 1'
#
loop_
_entity.id
_entity.type
_entity.pdbx_description
1 polymer ?
#
loop_
_entity_poly.entity_id
_entity_poly.type
_entity_poly.pdbx_seq_one_letter_code
_entity_poly.pdbx_strand_id
1 'polypeptide(L)'
;MSADMKITLGLLRQVIREGLELAEAGVLDDFQLNEVIIEENLDEAEYKGRDVPLGKPMKGDTAKFKVYVKDKKTGNVKKVNFGDKGMEIRRDNPKARKSFRARHGCGTKRASDRTKAAFWSCRMWSKKPVSKILGGK
;
A
#
# COMPACT_ATOMS: atom_id res chain seq x y z
N MET A 1 -8.52 25.89 -25.49
CA MET A 1 -9.40 24.88 -24.88
C MET A 1 -9.46 23.67 -25.80
N SER A 2 -8.99 22.46 -25.50
CA SER A 2 -8.11 21.92 -24.48
C SER A 2 -7.51 20.67 -25.15
N ALA A 3 -6.18 20.61 -25.28
CA ALA A 3 -5.48 19.58 -26.04
C ALA A 3 -5.14 18.37 -25.16
N ASP A 4 -6.14 17.84 -24.45
CA ASP A 4 -5.99 16.68 -23.59
C ASP A 4 -7.00 15.61 -24.00
N MET A 5 -6.54 14.36 -24.01
CA MET A 5 -7.32 13.13 -24.22
C MET A 5 -7.34 12.54 -25.63
N LYS A 6 -6.16 12.25 -26.20
CA LYS A 6 -5.99 11.07 -27.08
C LYS A 6 -4.64 10.41 -26.85
N ILE A 7 -4.45 9.81 -25.68
CA ILE A 7 -3.48 8.72 -25.54
C ILE A 7 -4.03 7.58 -26.39
N THR A 8 -3.45 7.37 -27.57
CA THR A 8 -3.90 6.32 -28.49
C THR A 8 -3.66 4.95 -27.86
N LEU A 9 -4.57 3.99 -28.08
CA LEU A 9 -4.43 2.59 -27.63
C LEU A 9 -3.07 1.96 -27.99
N GLY A 10 -2.41 2.48 -29.04
CA GLY A 10 -1.05 2.11 -29.42
C GLY A 10 -0.02 2.49 -28.37
N LEU A 11 -0.09 3.71 -27.82
CA LEU A 11 0.83 4.17 -26.77
C LEU A 11 0.63 3.37 -25.48
N LEU A 12 -0.63 3.07 -25.11
CA LEU A 12 -0.93 2.24 -23.94
C LEU A 12 -0.39 0.81 -24.08
N ARG A 13 -0.58 0.19 -25.26
CA ARG A 13 -0.01 -1.14 -25.55
C ARG A 13 1.51 -1.13 -25.52
N GLN A 14 2.14 -0.05 -25.95
CA GLN A 14 3.59 0.09 -25.95
C GLN A 14 4.13 0.22 -24.52
N VAL A 15 3.53 1.07 -23.68
CA VAL A 15 3.89 1.20 -22.26
C VAL A 15 3.70 -0.12 -21.50
N ILE A 16 2.63 -0.87 -21.77
CA ILE A 16 2.40 -2.19 -21.14
C ILE A 16 3.46 -3.21 -21.58
N ARG A 17 3.85 -3.22 -22.85
CA ARG A 17 4.87 -4.14 -23.38
C ARG A 17 6.26 -3.85 -22.80
N GLU A 18 6.65 -2.57 -22.78
CA GLU A 18 7.90 -2.11 -22.18
C GLU A 18 7.92 -2.39 -20.66
N GLY A 19 6.79 -2.21 -19.97
CA GLY A 19 6.66 -2.57 -18.56
C GLY A 19 6.78 -4.06 -18.26
N LEU A 20 6.33 -4.93 -19.17
CA LEU A 20 6.44 -6.39 -19.04
C LEU A 20 7.88 -6.89 -19.29
N GLU A 21 8.57 -6.33 -20.29
CA GLU A 21 9.98 -6.65 -20.54
C GLU A 21 10.89 -6.21 -19.37
N LEU A 22 10.61 -5.06 -18.75
CA LEU A 22 11.34 -4.59 -17.57
C LEU A 22 11.08 -5.44 -16.31
N ALA A 23 9.93 -6.11 -16.22
CA ALA A 23 9.62 -7.07 -15.15
C ALA A 23 10.36 -8.41 -15.35
N GLU A 24 10.48 -8.89 -16.59
CA GLU A 24 11.26 -10.09 -16.94
C GLU A 24 12.77 -9.84 -16.79
N ALA A 25 13.24 -8.61 -17.02
CA ALA A 25 14.62 -8.18 -16.80
C ALA A 25 15.00 -8.00 -15.31
N GLY A 26 14.07 -8.21 -14.36
CA GLY A 26 14.34 -8.18 -12.92
C GLY A 26 14.69 -6.80 -12.36
N VAL A 27 14.39 -5.72 -13.08
CA VAL A 27 14.72 -4.33 -12.70
C VAL A 27 13.76 -3.79 -11.64
N LEU A 28 12.51 -4.25 -11.65
CA LEU A 28 11.50 -3.88 -10.67
C LEU A 28 11.20 -5.07 -9.76
N ASP A 29 11.42 -4.89 -8.46
CA ASP A 29 10.98 -5.88 -7.48
C ASP A 29 9.45 -5.89 -7.39
N ASP A 30 8.85 -7.05 -7.11
CA ASP A 30 7.38 -7.29 -7.03
C ASP A 30 6.63 -6.22 -6.18
N PHE A 31 7.32 -5.55 -5.27
CA PHE A 31 6.81 -4.44 -4.47
C PHE A 31 6.57 -3.13 -5.25
N GLN A 32 7.41 -2.80 -6.23
CA GLN A 32 7.30 -1.58 -7.05
C GLN A 32 6.13 -1.69 -8.05
N LEU A 33 5.91 -2.87 -8.64
CA LEU A 33 4.78 -3.12 -9.53
C LEU A 33 3.44 -3.03 -8.78
N ASN A 34 3.40 -3.56 -7.55
CA ASN A 34 2.25 -3.41 -6.67
C ASN A 34 2.03 -1.95 -6.27
N GLU A 35 3.05 -1.10 -6.20
CA GLU A 35 2.89 0.32 -5.89
C GLU A 35 2.28 1.13 -7.05
N VAL A 36 2.71 0.87 -8.28
CA VAL A 36 2.16 1.50 -9.50
C VAL A 36 0.68 1.14 -9.69
N ILE A 37 0.30 -0.12 -9.45
CA ILE A 37 -1.10 -0.58 -9.54
C ILE A 37 -2.01 0.04 -8.46
N ILE A 38 -1.44 0.60 -7.39
CA ILE A 38 -2.21 1.15 -6.25
C ILE A 38 -2.51 2.64 -6.41
N GLU A 39 -1.64 3.42 -7.06
CA GLU A 39 -1.91 4.85 -7.29
C GLU A 39 -3.13 5.08 -8.20
N GLU A 40 -3.40 4.16 -9.13
CA GLU A 40 -4.56 4.27 -10.04
C GLU A 40 -5.93 3.95 -9.41
N ASN A 41 -5.99 3.49 -8.15
CA ASN A 41 -7.26 3.07 -7.49
C ASN A 41 -7.72 4.03 -6.37
N LEU A 42 -7.59 5.34 -6.58
CA LEU A 42 -8.08 6.35 -5.63
C LEU A 42 -9.55 6.67 -5.87
N ASP A 43 -10.42 5.76 -5.44
CA ASP A 43 -11.84 6.08 -5.28
C ASP A 43 -12.13 6.17 -3.78
N GLU A 44 -12.42 7.38 -3.33
CA GLU A 44 -13.05 7.65 -2.03
C GLU A 44 -14.25 6.71 -1.85
N ALA A 45 -14.49 6.24 -0.63
CA ALA A 45 -15.61 5.34 -0.38
C ALA A 45 -16.37 5.74 0.88
N GLU A 46 -17.68 5.55 0.84
CA GLU A 46 -18.52 5.80 1.99
C GLU A 46 -18.33 4.70 3.05
N TYR A 47 -17.94 5.10 4.26
CA TYR A 47 -17.88 4.24 5.42
C TYR A 47 -18.69 4.86 6.56
N LYS A 48 -19.85 4.25 6.86
CA LYS A 48 -20.79 4.71 7.90
C LYS A 48 -21.23 6.18 7.70
N GLY A 49 -21.66 6.55 6.49
CA GLY A 49 -22.14 7.90 6.18
C GLY A 49 -21.04 8.96 6.10
N ARG A 50 -19.77 8.55 5.89
CA ARG A 50 -18.63 9.46 5.74
C ARG A 50 -17.73 8.99 4.62
N ASP A 51 -17.30 9.92 3.77
CA ASP A 51 -16.26 9.65 2.79
C ASP A 51 -14.92 9.41 3.49
N VAL A 52 -14.32 8.26 3.22
CA VAL A 52 -13.01 7.90 3.76
C VAL A 52 -12.01 7.63 2.66
N PRO A 53 -10.76 8.10 2.80
CA PRO A 53 -9.71 7.79 1.85
C PRO A 53 -9.35 6.30 1.96
N LEU A 54 -9.48 5.58 0.84
CA LEU A 54 -9.12 4.18 0.76
C LEU A 54 -7.60 3.99 0.59
N GLY A 55 -7.07 2.94 1.23
CA GLY A 55 -5.68 2.53 1.07
C GLY A 55 -4.64 3.47 1.70
N LYS A 56 -5.05 4.60 2.26
CA LYS A 56 -4.17 5.57 2.92
C LYS A 56 -4.13 5.32 4.44
N PRO A 57 -2.98 4.92 5.01
CA PRO A 57 -2.84 4.76 6.44
C PRO A 57 -2.85 6.11 7.16
N MET A 58 -3.52 6.15 8.30
CA MET A 58 -3.67 7.34 9.14
C MET A 58 -3.38 7.01 10.60
N LYS A 59 -3.18 8.02 11.45
CA LYS A 59 -3.11 7.79 12.91
C LYS A 59 -4.42 7.19 13.42
N GLY A 60 -4.30 6.13 14.20
CA GLY A 60 -5.42 5.35 14.70
C GLY A 60 -5.91 5.83 16.07
N ASP A 61 -7.17 5.51 16.37
CA ASP A 61 -7.81 5.86 17.64
C ASP A 61 -7.62 4.72 18.65
N THR A 62 -7.75 3.46 18.21
CA THR A 62 -7.60 2.25 19.06
C THR A 62 -6.17 1.71 19.00
N ALA A 63 -5.63 1.53 17.79
CA ALA A 63 -4.25 1.12 17.54
C ALA A 63 -3.40 2.34 17.15
N LYS A 64 -2.10 2.14 16.90
CA LYS A 64 -1.22 3.25 16.48
C LYS A 64 -1.65 3.84 15.13
N PHE A 65 -2.09 2.99 14.20
CA PHE A 65 -2.54 3.38 12.88
C PHE A 65 -3.88 2.73 12.51
N LYS A 66 -4.60 3.37 11.60
CA LYS A 66 -5.83 2.86 10.98
C LYS A 66 -5.77 3.04 9.47
N VAL A 67 -6.44 2.18 8.74
CA VAL A 67 -6.60 2.28 7.28
C VAL A 67 -7.94 1.70 6.86
N TYR A 68 -8.55 2.33 5.86
CA TYR A 68 -9.76 1.83 5.23
C TYR A 68 -9.37 1.07 3.97
N VAL A 69 -9.90 -0.15 3.83
CA VAL A 69 -9.57 -1.04 2.72
C VAL A 69 -10.86 -1.59 2.16
N LYS A 70 -11.05 -1.43 0.86
CA LYS A 70 -12.12 -2.10 0.14
C LYS A 70 -11.71 -3.53 -0.14
N ASP A 71 -12.52 -4.47 0.33
CA ASP A 71 -12.34 -5.88 0.05
C ASP A 71 -12.80 -6.17 -1.38
N LYS A 72 -11.86 -6.57 -2.25
CA LYS A 72 -12.16 -6.84 -3.68
C LYS A 72 -13.18 -7.97 -3.86
N LYS A 73 -13.33 -8.87 -2.89
CA LYS A 73 -14.25 -10.01 -2.98
C LYS A 73 -15.68 -9.65 -2.62
N THR A 74 -15.85 -8.78 -1.64
CA THR A 74 -17.17 -8.45 -1.08
C THR A 74 -17.63 -7.04 -1.43
N GLY A 75 -16.75 -6.20 -1.99
CA GLY A 75 -17.02 -4.78 -2.26
C GLY A 75 -17.06 -3.90 -1.00
N ASN A 76 -17.04 -4.49 0.19
CA ASN A 76 -17.22 -3.80 1.45
C ASN A 76 -15.95 -3.07 1.90
N VAL A 77 -16.13 -1.89 2.50
CA VAL A 77 -15.06 -1.13 3.13
C VAL A 77 -14.85 -1.63 4.56
N LYS A 78 -13.63 -2.06 4.87
CA LYS A 78 -13.21 -2.54 6.19
C LYS A 78 -12.23 -1.54 6.82
N LYS A 79 -12.45 -1.20 8.09
CA LYS A 79 -11.49 -0.46 8.92
C LYS A 79 -10.52 -1.45 9.54
N VAL A 80 -9.23 -1.33 9.21
CA VAL A 80 -8.16 -2.14 9.78
C VAL A 80 -7.35 -1.29 10.76
N ASN A 81 -7.27 -1.72 12.02
CA ASN A 81 -6.44 -1.11 13.05
C ASN A 81 -5.15 -1.93 13.19
N PHE A 82 -3.99 -1.28 13.26
CA PHE A 82 -2.71 -1.98 13.32
C PHE A 82 -1.62 -1.16 14.02
N GLY A 83 -0.59 -1.87 14.48
CA GLY A 83 0.52 -1.32 15.24
C GLY A 83 0.17 -1.03 16.71
N ASP A 84 1.14 -1.22 17.58
CA ASP A 84 1.00 -0.95 19.01
C ASP A 84 1.33 0.51 19.32
N LYS A 85 0.50 1.19 20.12
CA LYS A 85 0.70 2.59 20.51
C LYS A 85 1.98 2.79 21.33
N GLY A 86 2.33 1.83 22.18
CA GLY A 86 3.49 1.90 23.07
C GLY A 86 4.81 1.58 22.37
N MET A 87 4.79 1.06 21.15
CA MET A 87 6.00 0.65 20.43
C MET A 87 6.37 1.59 19.31
N GLU A 88 7.65 1.95 19.25
CA GLU A 88 8.23 2.67 18.13
C GLU A 88 8.60 1.72 16.98
N ILE A 89 8.39 2.19 15.75
CA ILE A 89 8.84 1.50 14.55
C ILE A 89 10.29 1.90 14.28
N ARG A 90 11.23 1.11 14.82
CA ARG A 90 12.68 1.25 14.63
C ARG A 90 13.13 0.73 13.26
N ARG A 91 12.55 1.26 12.18
CA ARG A 91 12.78 0.83 10.78
C ARG A 91 14.16 1.22 10.23
N ASP A 92 14.71 2.29 10.79
CA ASP A 92 16.03 2.87 10.53
C ASP A 92 17.14 1.92 11.00
N ASN A 93 16.92 1.20 12.09
CA ASN A 93 17.80 0.12 12.52
C ASN A 93 17.59 -1.14 11.64
N PRO A 94 18.57 -1.52 10.79
CA PRO A 94 18.43 -2.62 9.85
C PRO A 94 18.27 -3.98 10.56
N LYS A 95 18.89 -4.17 11.73
CA LYS A 95 18.77 -5.40 12.53
C LYS A 95 17.36 -5.54 13.10
N ALA A 96 16.82 -4.47 13.67
CA ALA A 96 15.46 -4.44 14.18
C ALA A 96 14.43 -4.68 13.07
N ARG A 97 14.62 -4.02 11.91
CA ARG A 97 13.78 -4.22 10.73
C ARG A 97 13.79 -5.66 10.23
N LYS A 98 14.97 -6.27 10.10
CA LYS A 98 15.11 -7.67 9.67
C LYS A 98 14.41 -8.63 10.66
N SER A 99 14.64 -8.45 11.96
CA SER A 99 14.03 -9.26 13.00
C SER A 99 12.50 -9.15 13.02
N PHE A 100 11.96 -7.93 12.94
CA PHE A 100 10.52 -7.72 12.86
C PHE A 100 9.94 -8.42 11.63
N ARG A 101 10.52 -8.19 10.45
CA ARG A 101 10.02 -8.76 9.20
C ARG A 101 10.04 -10.29 9.20
N ALA A 102 11.06 -10.91 9.79
CA ALA A 102 11.15 -12.36 9.93
C ALA A 102 10.06 -12.91 10.87
N ARG A 103 9.90 -12.34 12.07
CA ARG A 103 8.90 -12.80 13.05
C ARG A 103 7.46 -12.56 12.61
N HIS A 104 7.22 -11.52 11.82
CA HIS A 104 5.91 -11.18 11.29
C HIS A 104 5.61 -11.76 9.89
N GLY A 105 6.53 -12.54 9.31
CA GLY A 105 6.33 -13.20 8.02
C GLY A 105 6.10 -12.22 6.87
N CYS A 106 6.78 -11.06 6.89
CA CYS A 106 6.63 -10.07 5.83
C CYS A 106 7.17 -10.62 4.50
N GLY A 107 6.35 -10.56 3.44
CA GLY A 107 6.64 -11.18 2.15
C GLY A 107 6.11 -12.61 2.01
N THR A 108 5.44 -13.15 3.03
CA THR A 108 4.70 -14.42 2.93
C THR A 108 3.21 -14.17 2.66
N LYS A 109 2.49 -15.21 2.21
CA LYS A 109 1.03 -15.18 1.99
C LYS A 109 0.23 -14.67 3.20
N ARG A 110 0.76 -14.84 4.42
CA ARG A 110 0.14 -14.34 5.66
C ARG A 110 0.03 -12.80 5.68
N ALA A 111 1.01 -12.12 5.09
CA ALA A 111 1.15 -10.67 5.10
C ALA A 111 0.92 -10.02 3.73
N SER A 112 0.35 -10.75 2.76
CA SER A 112 0.04 -10.23 1.41
C SER A 112 -1.36 -9.61 1.29
N ASP A 113 -2.26 -9.90 2.24
CA ASP A 113 -3.66 -9.48 2.18
C ASP A 113 -3.86 -8.10 2.82
N ARG A 114 -4.30 -7.12 2.03
CA ARG A 114 -4.57 -5.73 2.47
C ARG A 114 -5.68 -5.64 3.51
N THR A 115 -6.58 -6.61 3.61
CA THR A 115 -7.62 -6.61 4.64
C THR A 115 -7.07 -7.00 6.01
N LYS A 116 -5.81 -7.45 6.09
CA LYS A 116 -5.15 -7.90 7.33
C LYS A 116 -4.19 -6.85 7.88
N ALA A 117 -4.14 -6.75 9.20
CA ALA A 117 -3.20 -5.87 9.92
C ALA A 117 -1.72 -6.21 9.67
N ALA A 118 -1.41 -7.48 9.36
CA ALA A 118 -0.04 -7.93 9.08
C ALA A 118 0.55 -7.24 7.84
N PHE A 119 -0.22 -7.10 6.76
CA PHE A 119 0.21 -6.42 5.53
C PHE A 119 0.64 -4.97 5.83
N TRP A 120 -0.23 -4.23 6.53
CA TRP A 120 0.02 -2.84 6.88
C TRP A 120 1.19 -2.68 7.85
N SER A 121 1.31 -3.57 8.83
CA SER A 121 2.46 -3.58 9.74
C SER A 121 3.77 -3.81 8.99
N CYS A 122 3.79 -4.74 8.03
CA CYS A 122 4.96 -4.97 7.18
C CYS A 122 5.28 -3.78 6.27
N ARG A 123 4.28 -3.03 5.81
CA ARG A 123 4.48 -1.79 5.02
C ARG A 123 5.07 -0.67 5.87
N MET A 124 4.67 -0.54 7.13
CA MET A 124 5.26 0.42 8.08
C MET A 124 6.73 0.12 8.42
N TRP A 125 7.12 -1.16 8.37
CA TRP A 125 8.49 -1.63 8.56
C TRP A 125 9.27 -1.77 7.23
N SER A 126 8.86 -1.02 6.20
CA SER A 126 9.60 -0.90 4.94
C SER A 126 10.76 0.11 5.05
N LYS A 127 11.53 0.29 3.97
CA LYS A 127 12.57 1.32 3.89
C LYS A 127 11.99 2.75 3.85
N LYS A 128 10.73 2.90 3.40
CA LYS A 128 10.08 4.22 3.27
C LYS A 128 9.82 4.83 4.65
N PRO A 129 10.03 6.14 4.82
CA PRO A 129 9.76 6.78 6.08
C PRO A 129 8.25 6.79 6.39
N VAL A 130 7.90 6.55 7.65
CA VAL A 130 6.51 6.54 8.13
C VAL A 130 5.79 7.85 7.78
N SER A 131 6.49 8.98 7.85
CA SER A 131 5.95 10.29 7.45
C SER A 131 5.49 10.31 6.00
N LYS A 132 6.22 9.67 5.08
CA LYS A 132 5.81 9.57 3.67
C LYS A 132 4.69 8.55 3.46
N ILE A 133 4.67 7.47 4.25
CA ILE A 133 3.60 6.45 4.18
C ILE A 133 2.25 7.01 4.64
N LEU A 134 2.24 7.88 5.66
CA LEU A 134 1.02 8.52 6.15
C LEU A 134 0.53 9.67 5.25
N GLY A 135 1.17 9.90 4.11
CA GLY A 135 0.84 11.01 3.21
C GLY A 135 1.18 12.35 3.86
N GLY A 136 2.46 12.56 4.18
CA GLY A 136 2.95 13.80 4.76
C GLY A 136 2.40 15.03 4.03
N LYS A 137 1.83 15.96 4.80
CA LYS A 137 1.55 17.34 4.39
C LYS A 137 2.80 17.98 3.79
#